data_AF-A0AAQ0BT10-F1
#
_entry.id   AF-A0AAQ0BT10-F1
#
_cell.length_a   1.000
_cell.length_b   1.000
_cell.length_c   1.000
_cell.angle_alpha   90.00
_cell.angle_beta   90.00
_cell.angle_gamma   90.00
#
_symmetry.space_group_name_H-M   'P 1'
#
loop_
_entity.id
_entity.type
_entity.pdbx_description
1 polymer ?
#
loop_
_entity_poly.entity_id
_entity_poly.type
_entity_poly.pdbx_seq_one_letter_code
_entity_poly.pdbx_strand_id
1 'polypeptide(L)'
;MRISVVATLLLALASTAHAATSVTVDGRSNCIQSALSPGAAPYGTAATFQLAPGRYVMSLSANNMSCSPGGCAITSVTVQGGVLTAKWGVPVSAQPIIVDVGGSSAATLYGYVSDDICSDNGGQATLLIQQVY
;
A
#
# COMPACT_ATOMS: atom_id res chain seq x y z
N MET A 1 -28.71 46.87 -31.82
CA MET A 1 -28.91 45.40 -31.84
C MET A 1 -28.33 44.84 -30.55
N ARG A 2 -29.17 44.28 -29.68
CA ARG A 2 -28.77 43.64 -28.41
C ARG A 2 -28.68 42.13 -28.68
N ILE A 3 -27.48 41.58 -28.59
CA ILE A 3 -27.25 40.13 -28.68
C ILE A 3 -27.22 39.60 -27.26
N SER A 4 -28.32 38.99 -26.83
CA SER A 4 -28.39 38.19 -25.61
C SER A 4 -27.79 36.82 -25.93
N VAL A 5 -26.52 36.60 -25.59
CA VAL A 5 -25.92 35.26 -25.63
C VAL A 5 -26.26 34.57 -24.31
N VAL A 6 -27.18 33.61 -24.41
CA VAL A 6 -27.51 32.64 -23.38
C VAL A 6 -26.22 31.90 -22.99
N ALA A 7 -25.74 32.13 -21.77
CA ALA A 7 -24.62 31.38 -21.21
C ALA A 7 -25.09 29.96 -20.89
N THR A 8 -24.83 29.05 -21.82
CA THR A 8 -25.07 27.62 -21.74
C THR A 8 -24.25 27.01 -20.62
N LEU A 9 -24.96 26.56 -19.59
CA LEU A 9 -24.73 25.42 -18.71
C LEU A 9 -23.44 24.61 -19.01
N LEU A 10 -22.35 24.88 -18.28
CA LEU A 10 -21.25 23.92 -18.13
C LEU A 10 -21.77 22.75 -17.29
N LEU A 11 -22.20 21.66 -17.93
CA LEU A 11 -22.33 20.37 -17.26
C LEU A 11 -20.93 19.97 -16.79
N ALA A 12 -20.72 20.00 -15.48
CA ALA A 12 -19.58 19.39 -14.83
C ALA A 12 -19.56 17.89 -15.19
N LEU A 13 -18.61 17.49 -16.03
CA LEU A 13 -18.16 16.11 -16.06
C LEU A 13 -17.48 15.86 -14.71
N ALA A 14 -18.27 15.48 -13.70
CA ALA A 14 -17.76 14.86 -12.49
C ALA A 14 -17.24 13.48 -12.89
N SER A 15 -16.04 13.44 -13.48
CA SER A 15 -15.25 12.24 -13.61
C SER A 15 -15.09 11.64 -12.22
N THR A 16 -15.63 10.45 -11.99
CA THR A 16 -15.40 9.64 -10.79
C THR A 16 -13.96 9.12 -10.79
N ALA A 17 -12.99 10.02 -10.79
CA ALA A 17 -11.60 9.68 -10.54
C ALA A 17 -11.50 9.33 -9.04
N HIS A 18 -11.58 8.05 -8.69
CA HIS A 18 -11.10 7.65 -7.38
C HIS A 18 -9.60 7.87 -7.34
N ALA A 19 -9.16 8.62 -6.32
CA ALA A 19 -7.75 8.81 -6.07
C ALA A 19 -7.12 7.44 -5.78
N ALA A 20 -6.07 7.08 -6.53
CA ALA A 20 -5.20 5.99 -6.13
C ALA A 20 -4.54 6.36 -4.79
N THR A 21 -4.48 5.41 -3.88
CA THR A 21 -3.81 5.60 -2.60
C THR A 21 -2.36 5.15 -2.74
N SER A 22 -1.42 6.02 -2.34
CA SER A 22 0.00 5.68 -2.27
C SER A 22 0.43 5.60 -0.81
N VAL A 23 1.02 4.47 -0.41
CA VAL A 23 1.59 4.27 0.93
C VAL A 23 3.09 4.07 0.80
N THR A 24 3.86 4.93 1.45
CA THR A 24 5.30 4.77 1.55
C THR A 24 5.64 3.75 2.63
N VAL A 25 6.49 2.78 2.29
CA VAL A 25 7.01 1.76 3.21
C VAL A 25 8.52 1.91 3.24
N ASP A 26 9.06 2.29 4.40
CA ASP A 26 10.50 2.40 4.64
C ASP A 26 11.06 1.05 5.09
N GLY A 27 12.12 0.60 4.41
CA GLY A 27 12.70 -0.73 4.60
C GLY A 27 13.24 -0.97 6.01
N ARG A 28 13.54 0.09 6.77
CA ARG A 28 14.04 0.03 8.15
C ARG A 28 12.92 0.28 9.16
N SER A 29 12.22 1.40 9.01
CA SER A 29 11.23 1.90 9.97
C SER A 29 9.94 1.10 9.95
N ASN A 30 9.60 0.47 8.82
CA ASN A 30 8.43 -0.40 8.67
C ASN A 30 8.80 -1.89 8.62
N CYS A 31 9.97 -2.26 9.15
CA CYS A 31 10.42 -3.64 9.20
C CYS A 31 10.04 -4.36 10.50
N ILE A 32 9.56 -5.60 10.39
CA ILE A 32 9.18 -6.46 11.50
C ILE A 32 10.19 -7.60 11.63
N GLN A 33 11.00 -7.56 12.69
CA GLN A 33 12.04 -8.57 12.98
C GLN A 33 11.52 -9.74 13.84
N SER A 34 10.46 -9.49 14.60
CA SER A 34 9.94 -10.40 15.63
C SER A 34 9.23 -11.65 15.08
N ALA A 35 9.01 -11.73 13.76
CA ALA A 35 8.45 -12.92 13.12
C ALA A 35 9.44 -14.11 13.11
N LEU A 36 10.75 -13.83 13.10
CA LEU A 36 11.82 -14.84 13.03
C LEU A 36 12.58 -15.01 14.35
N SER A 37 12.51 -14.04 15.27
CA SER A 37 13.09 -14.11 16.61
C SER A 37 12.04 -13.82 17.70
N PRO A 38 11.31 -14.86 18.17
CA PRO A 38 10.32 -14.71 19.23
C PRO A 38 10.93 -14.07 20.49
N GLY A 39 10.36 -12.95 20.94
CA GLY A 39 10.81 -12.21 22.13
C GLY A 39 11.73 -11.01 21.84
N ALA A 40 12.19 -10.82 20.60
CA ALA A 40 12.80 -9.56 20.19
C ALA A 40 11.72 -8.47 20.10
N ALA A 41 12.01 -7.27 20.62
CA ALA A 41 11.14 -6.11 20.41
C ALA A 41 11.01 -5.86 18.90
N PRO A 42 9.81 -5.52 18.38
CA PRO A 42 9.68 -5.17 16.97
C PRO A 42 10.58 -3.97 16.68
N TYR A 43 11.48 -4.12 15.71
CA TYR A 43 12.44 -3.07 15.35
C TYR A 43 11.73 -1.83 14.77
N GLY A 44 10.72 -2.05 13.92
CA GLY A 44 9.89 -1.02 13.30
C GLY A 44 8.39 -1.18 13.55
N THR A 45 7.60 -0.27 12.98
CA THR A 45 6.13 -0.28 13.04
C THR A 45 5.56 -0.37 11.62
N ALA A 46 4.60 -1.25 11.38
CA ALA A 46 3.99 -1.38 10.05
C ALA A 46 3.32 -0.06 9.60
N ALA A 47 3.42 0.24 8.31
CA ALA A 47 2.66 1.33 7.69
C ALA A 47 1.17 0.96 7.75
N THR A 48 0.36 1.81 8.38
CA THR A 48 -1.07 1.53 8.61
C THR A 48 -1.94 2.36 7.67
N PHE A 49 -2.92 1.72 7.04
CA PHE A 49 -3.87 2.39 6.15
C PHE A 49 -5.25 1.73 6.23
N GLN A 50 -6.28 2.45 5.80
CA GLN A 50 -7.67 1.99 5.80
C GLN A 50 -8.17 1.84 4.37
N LEU A 51 -8.83 0.73 4.05
CA LEU A 51 -9.53 0.54 2.79
C LEU A 51 -10.98 0.18 3.06
N ALA A 52 -11.89 0.76 2.28
CA ALA A 52 -13.29 0.34 2.27
C ALA A 52 -13.41 -1.11 1.74
N PRO A 53 -14.54 -1.79 1.98
CA PRO A 53 -14.81 -3.07 1.32
C PRO A 53 -14.77 -2.90 -0.21
N GLY A 54 -14.05 -3.79 -0.89
CA GLY A 54 -13.85 -3.70 -2.34
C GLY A 54 -12.71 -4.55 -2.86
N ARG A 55 -12.56 -4.57 -4.17
CA ARG A 55 -11.44 -5.22 -4.88
C ARG A 55 -10.40 -4.18 -5.24
N TYR A 56 -9.13 -4.46 -4.95
CA TYR A 56 -8.02 -3.56 -5.21
C TYR A 56 -6.92 -4.23 -6.01
N VAL A 57 -6.33 -3.51 -6.96
CA VAL A 57 -5.03 -3.82 -7.55
C VAL A 57 -3.97 -3.15 -6.69
N MET A 58 -2.99 -3.93 -6.25
CA MET A 58 -1.85 -3.44 -5.47
C MET A 58 -0.54 -3.79 -6.16
N SER A 59 0.39 -2.84 -6.21
CA SER A 59 1.75 -3.05 -6.71
C SER A 59 2.75 -2.11 -6.05
N LEU A 60 4.04 -2.41 -6.17
CA LEU A 60 5.11 -1.48 -5.85
C LEU A 60 5.44 -0.65 -7.09
N SER A 61 5.09 0.63 -7.06
CA SER A 61 5.32 1.57 -8.17
C SER A 61 6.76 2.10 -8.22
N ALA A 62 7.42 2.13 -7.06
CA ALA A 62 8.85 2.41 -6.91
C ALA A 62 9.37 1.56 -5.76
N ASN A 63 10.59 1.04 -5.88
CA ASN A 63 11.24 0.26 -4.83
C ASN A 63 12.77 0.34 -4.97
N ASN A 64 13.45 0.83 -3.93
CA ASN A 64 14.90 0.78 -3.81
C ASN A 64 15.36 0.17 -2.47
N MET A 65 14.51 -0.62 -1.83
CA MET A 65 14.79 -1.23 -0.54
C MET A 65 15.86 -2.32 -0.65
N SER A 66 16.75 -2.39 0.34
CA SER A 66 17.78 -3.42 0.44
C SER A 66 18.11 -3.76 1.89
N CYS A 67 18.49 -5.02 2.16
CA CYS A 67 19.10 -5.43 3.42
C CYS A 67 20.61 -5.28 3.35
N SER A 68 21.21 -4.82 4.45
CA SER A 68 22.52 -4.20 4.45
C SER A 68 22.65 -3.10 3.35
N PRO A 69 23.66 -2.23 3.36
CA PRO A 69 23.84 -1.26 2.27
C PRO A 69 24.17 -1.96 0.93
N GLY A 70 23.14 -2.41 0.19
CA GLY A 70 23.25 -3.11 -1.09
C GLY A 70 23.48 -4.64 -1.01
N GLY A 71 23.32 -5.27 0.16
CA GLY A 71 23.64 -6.69 0.37
C GLY A 71 22.59 -7.67 -0.16
N CYS A 72 21.31 -7.32 -0.09
CA CYS A 72 20.23 -8.04 -0.76
C CYS A 72 19.10 -7.10 -1.20
N ALA A 73 18.36 -7.47 -2.24
CA ALA A 73 17.21 -6.71 -2.71
C ALA A 73 15.94 -7.12 -1.94
N ILE A 74 15.25 -6.16 -1.32
CA ILE A 74 13.95 -6.38 -0.69
C ILE A 74 12.89 -6.02 -1.73
N THR A 75 12.30 -7.03 -2.38
CA THR A 75 11.49 -6.84 -3.59
C THR A 75 9.98 -6.77 -3.35
N SER A 76 9.55 -6.96 -2.10
CA SER A 76 8.14 -7.02 -1.73
C SER A 76 7.84 -6.32 -0.40
N VAL A 77 6.57 -5.92 -0.26
CA VAL A 77 5.95 -5.48 0.99
C VAL A 77 4.86 -6.47 1.34
N THR A 78 4.88 -7.02 2.55
CA THR A 78 3.77 -7.80 3.07
C THR A 78 2.63 -6.88 3.47
N VAL A 79 1.47 -7.08 2.87
CA VAL A 79 0.22 -6.41 3.24
C VAL A 79 -0.64 -7.40 4.01
N GLN A 80 -0.90 -7.11 5.28
CA GLN A 80 -1.71 -7.94 6.17
C GLN A 80 -2.86 -7.14 6.78
N GLY A 81 -4.01 -7.78 6.97
CA GLY A 81 -5.13 -7.21 7.69
C GLY A 81 -6.46 -7.44 6.96
N GLY A 82 -7.49 -6.73 7.43
CA GLY A 82 -8.86 -6.93 6.96
C GLY A 82 -9.33 -8.38 7.04
N VAL A 83 -10.18 -8.75 6.08
CA VAL A 83 -10.68 -10.10 5.87
C VAL A 83 -10.49 -10.49 4.41
N LEU A 84 -10.54 -11.79 4.09
CA LEU A 84 -10.27 -12.35 2.76
C LEU A 84 -8.76 -12.37 2.41
N THR A 85 -8.35 -11.77 1.28
CA THR A 85 -7.06 -12.02 0.63
C THR A 85 -5.89 -11.65 1.52
N ALA A 86 -5.92 -10.48 2.16
CA ALA A 86 -4.82 -9.99 3.01
C ALA A 86 -4.90 -10.46 4.47
N LYS A 87 -5.90 -11.29 4.85
CA LYS A 87 -6.14 -11.66 6.27
C LYS A 87 -4.89 -12.20 6.96
N TRP A 88 -4.13 -13.03 6.24
CA TRP A 88 -2.92 -13.70 6.74
C TRP A 88 -1.62 -13.12 6.18
N GLY A 89 -1.70 -11.98 5.48
CA GLY A 89 -0.56 -11.39 4.79
C GLY A 89 -0.46 -11.86 3.35
N VAL A 90 -0.22 -10.92 2.43
CA VAL A 90 0.11 -11.18 1.03
C VAL A 90 1.33 -10.36 0.61
N PRO A 91 2.28 -10.93 -0.13
CA PRO A 91 3.41 -10.18 -0.65
C PRO A 91 2.97 -9.36 -1.87
N VAL A 92 3.12 -8.04 -1.80
CA VAL A 92 2.96 -7.13 -2.95
C VAL A 92 4.35 -6.81 -3.49
N SER A 93 4.53 -6.97 -4.80
CA SER A 93 5.79 -6.66 -5.51
C SER A 93 5.52 -5.69 -6.66
N ALA A 94 6.52 -5.46 -7.53
CA ALA A 94 6.31 -4.70 -8.75
C ALA A 94 5.24 -5.31 -9.67
N GLN A 95 5.08 -6.65 -9.66
CA GLN A 95 4.00 -7.32 -10.37
C GLN A 95 2.67 -7.05 -9.64
N PRO A 96 1.66 -6.46 -10.31
CA PRO A 96 0.38 -6.18 -9.66
C PRO A 96 -0.36 -7.44 -9.23
N ILE A 97 -0.98 -7.38 -8.05
CA ILE A 97 -1.85 -8.43 -7.52
C ILE A 97 -3.23 -7.88 -7.18
N ILE A 98 -4.21 -8.78 -7.10
CA ILE A 98 -5.55 -8.46 -6.62
C ILE A 98 -5.65 -8.76 -5.12
N VAL A 99 -6.15 -7.78 -4.37
CA VAL A 99 -6.45 -7.90 -2.94
C VAL A 99 -7.92 -7.55 -2.74
N ASP A 100 -8.70 -8.54 -2.33
CA ASP A 100 -10.09 -8.34 -1.94
C ASP A 100 -10.15 -7.99 -0.46
N VAL A 101 -10.80 -6.87 -0.15
CA VAL A 101 -11.07 -6.39 1.21
C VAL A 101 -12.56 -6.60 1.47
N GLY A 102 -12.90 -7.53 2.35
CA GLY A 102 -14.28 -7.82 2.71
C GLY A 102 -14.77 -7.04 3.94
N GLY A 103 -16.03 -7.30 4.34
CA GLY A 103 -16.66 -6.71 5.52
C GLY A 103 -17.70 -5.64 5.18
N SER A 104 -18.30 -5.05 6.22
CA SER A 104 -19.34 -4.00 6.08
C SER A 104 -18.81 -2.58 6.32
N SER A 105 -17.56 -2.45 6.76
CA SER A 105 -16.90 -1.19 7.11
C SER A 105 -15.46 -1.20 6.62
N ALA A 106 -14.80 -0.04 6.62
CA ALA A 106 -13.38 0.05 6.30
C ALA A 106 -12.54 -0.85 7.21
N ALA A 107 -11.57 -1.52 6.61
CA ALA A 107 -10.64 -2.41 7.27
C ALA A 107 -9.27 -1.76 7.43
N THR A 108 -8.65 -1.97 8.60
CA THR A 108 -7.24 -1.66 8.82
C THR A 108 -6.36 -2.69 8.12
N LEU A 109 -5.41 -2.20 7.33
CA LEU A 109 -4.32 -2.98 6.76
C LEU A 109 -2.97 -2.43 7.21
N TYR A 110 -1.99 -3.32 7.21
CA TYR A 110 -0.62 -3.11 7.65
C TYR A 110 0.32 -3.50 6.51
N GLY A 111 1.12 -2.56 6.02
CA GLY A 111 2.20 -2.78 5.07
C GLY A 111 3.55 -2.81 5.80
N TYR A 112 4.30 -3.88 5.66
CA TYR A 112 5.62 -4.01 6.29
C TYR A 112 6.56 -4.91 5.49
N VAL A 113 7.85 -4.79 5.77
CA VAL A 113 8.86 -5.75 5.33
C VAL A 113 9.27 -6.63 6.52
N SER A 114 9.77 -7.83 6.26
CA SER A 114 10.29 -8.72 7.30
C SER A 114 11.73 -9.06 6.97
N ASP A 115 12.59 -9.00 7.97
CA ASP A 115 14.01 -9.29 7.86
C ASP A 115 14.54 -9.82 9.20
N ASP A 116 15.63 -10.57 9.18
CA ASP A 116 16.35 -11.01 10.37
C ASP A 116 17.02 -9.84 11.11
N ILE A 117 17.47 -8.82 10.37
CA ILE A 117 18.15 -7.63 10.92
C ILE A 117 17.58 -6.36 10.29
N CYS A 118 16.40 -5.93 10.75
CA CYS A 118 15.75 -4.72 10.25
C CYS A 118 16.60 -3.44 10.36
N SER A 119 17.60 -3.41 11.26
CA SER A 119 18.44 -2.24 11.51
C SER A 119 19.42 -1.92 10.39
N ASP A 120 19.76 -2.89 9.56
CA ASP A 120 20.69 -2.71 8.45
C ASP A 120 19.98 -2.42 7.13
N ASN A 121 18.64 -2.54 7.10
CA ASN A 121 17.83 -2.19 5.95
C ASN A 121 17.94 -0.70 5.60
N GLY A 122 17.70 -0.41 4.34
CA GLY A 122 17.60 0.96 3.82
C GLY A 122 16.65 1.03 2.62
N GLY A 123 16.43 2.25 2.14
CA GLY A 123 15.55 2.53 1.02
C GLY A 123 14.07 2.51 1.39
N GLN A 124 13.23 2.80 0.39
CA GLN A 124 11.78 2.89 0.51
C GLN A 124 11.10 2.26 -0.72
N ALA A 125 9.87 1.79 -0.51
CA ALA A 125 8.97 1.43 -1.58
C ALA A 125 7.69 2.27 -1.53
N THR A 126 7.06 2.44 -2.68
CA THR A 126 5.74 3.07 -2.81
C THR A 126 4.71 2.01 -3.21
N LEU A 127 3.90 1.60 -2.23
CA LEU A 127 2.74 0.75 -2.45
C LEU A 127 1.62 1.58 -3.09
N LEU A 128 1.32 1.28 -4.35
CA LEU A 128 0.22 1.87 -5.10
C LEU A 128 -1.01 0.96 -4.94
N ILE A 129 -2.14 1.57 -4.57
CA ILE A 129 -3.41 0.89 -4.32
C ILE A 129 -4.49 1.53 -5.18
N GLN A 130 -5.11 0.73 -6.04
CA GLN A 130 -6.13 1.18 -6.98
C GLN A 130 -7.37 0.31 -6.85
N GLN A 131 -8.53 0.91 -6.66
CA GLN A 131 -9.79 0.16 -6.63
C GLN A 131 -10.18 -0.31 -8.03
N VAL A 132 -10.65 -1.55 -8.14
CA VAL A 132 -11.15 -2.16 -9.37
C VAL A 132 -12.66 -1.95 -9.45
N TYR A 133 -13.16 -1.63 -10.65
CA TYR A 133 -14.57 -1.47 -10.98
C TYR A 133 -15.07 -2.61 -11.87
#